data_AF-A0A857VCW3-F1
#
_entry.id   AF-A0A857VCW3-F1
#
_cell.length_a   1.000
_cell.length_b   1.000
_cell.length_c   1.000
_cell.angle_alpha   90.00
_cell.angle_beta   90.00
_cell.angle_gamma   90.00
#
_symmetry.space_group_name_H-M   'P 1'
#
loop_
_entity.id
_entity.type
_entity.pdbx_description
1 polymer ?
#
loop_
_entity_poly.entity_id
_entity_poly.type
_entity_poly.pdbx_seq_one_letter_code
_entity_poly.pdbx_strand_id
1 'polypeptide(L)'
;MNNYSNILFPEIINKAFPILDGASYIRQLASLVPLCPDTAFHLFDDKNGGFFALVMTDYPDPFYQSEELKQISGEYEFEFAYLIKPYANNQHIEIRPNDDIDNSFFVSGPESYYRYYLAATKQKLDQ
;
A
#
# COMPACT_ATOMS: atom_id res chain seq x y z
N MET A 1 -14.73 -21.43 5.08
CA MET A 1 -14.76 -20.72 3.79
C MET A 1 -13.47 -19.90 3.71
N ASN A 2 -12.54 -20.27 2.83
CA ASN A 2 -11.31 -19.51 2.61
C ASN A 2 -11.50 -18.67 1.35
N ASN A 3 -11.75 -17.37 1.53
CA ASN A 3 -11.81 -16.39 0.44
C ASN A 3 -10.39 -15.95 0.05
N TYR A 4 -9.56 -16.88 -0.41
CA TYR A 4 -8.32 -16.48 -1.08
C TYR A 4 -8.69 -15.98 -2.47
N SER A 5 -8.87 -14.67 -2.58
CA SER A 5 -8.63 -13.97 -3.84
C SER A 5 -7.18 -14.33 -4.22
N ASN A 6 -6.99 -15.24 -5.18
CA ASN A 6 -5.68 -15.65 -5.69
C ASN A 6 -5.02 -14.52 -6.49
N ILE A 7 -4.88 -13.34 -5.90
CA ILE A 7 -3.97 -12.33 -6.41
C ILE A 7 -2.58 -12.79 -6.01
N LEU A 8 -1.93 -13.46 -6.95
CA LEU A 8 -0.53 -13.84 -6.82
C LEU A 8 0.30 -12.57 -7.05
N PHE A 9 0.67 -11.91 -5.96
CA PHE A 9 1.72 -10.90 -6.03
C PHE A 9 3.03 -11.56 -6.43
N PRO A 10 3.93 -10.82 -7.11
CA PRO A 10 5.28 -11.30 -7.35
C PRO A 10 5.92 -11.79 -6.04
N GLU A 11 6.64 -12.92 -6.08
CA GLU A 11 7.23 -13.52 -4.87
C GLU A 11 8.08 -12.53 -4.06
N ILE A 12 8.69 -11.54 -4.73
CA ILE A 12 9.50 -10.52 -4.08
C ILE A 12 8.70 -9.67 -3.09
N ILE A 13 7.39 -9.52 -3.29
CA ILE A 13 6.51 -8.77 -2.37
C ILE A 13 6.36 -9.52 -1.05
N ASN A 14 6.11 -10.83 -1.09
CA ASN A 14 6.00 -11.64 0.13
C ASN A 14 7.34 -11.71 0.88
N LYS A 15 8.46 -11.76 0.15
CA LYS A 15 9.81 -11.70 0.73
C LYS A 15 10.12 -10.32 1.34
N ALA A 16 9.66 -9.24 0.71
CA ALA A 16 9.86 -7.87 1.15
C ALA A 16 8.97 -7.48 2.33
N PHE A 17 7.73 -7.95 2.35
CA PHE A 17 6.75 -7.63 3.38
C PHE A 17 6.14 -8.88 4.03
N PRO A 18 6.92 -9.68 4.78
CA PRO A 18 6.40 -10.84 5.51
C PRO A 18 5.24 -10.54 6.46
N ILE A 19 5.06 -9.27 6.87
CA ILE A 19 3.92 -8.84 7.69
C ILE A 19 2.57 -9.11 7.00
N LEU A 20 2.54 -9.20 5.67
CA LEU A 20 1.34 -9.53 4.90
C LEU A 20 0.93 -11.01 4.99
N ASP A 21 1.82 -11.93 5.37
CA ASP A 21 1.47 -13.36 5.57
C ASP A 21 0.44 -13.53 6.70
N GLY A 22 0.47 -12.61 7.67
CA GLY A 22 -0.50 -12.54 8.76
C GLY A 22 -1.80 -11.83 8.38
N ALA A 23 -1.82 -11.07 7.29
CA ALA A 23 -2.92 -10.19 6.92
C ALA A 23 -3.92 -10.89 5.97
N SER A 24 -5.16 -10.39 5.92
CA SER A 24 -6.20 -10.89 5.02
C SER A 24 -6.42 -9.90 3.88
N TYR A 25 -6.28 -10.35 2.63
CA TYR A 25 -6.57 -9.48 1.48
C TYR A 25 -8.06 -9.14 1.41
N ILE A 26 -8.37 -7.85 1.22
CA ILE A 26 -9.74 -7.33 1.18
C ILE A 26 -10.15 -7.09 -0.28
N ARG A 27 -9.50 -6.12 -0.93
CA ARG A 27 -9.84 -5.67 -2.28
C ARG A 27 -8.75 -4.81 -2.88
N GLN A 28 -8.87 -4.56 -4.18
CA GLN A 28 -8.09 -3.57 -4.91
C GLN A 28 -8.93 -2.31 -5.10
N LEU A 29 -8.28 -1.15 -4.97
CA LEU A 29 -8.76 0.14 -5.40
C LEU A 29 -7.78 0.69 -6.44
N ALA A 30 -8.28 1.37 -7.46
CA ALA A 30 -7.45 1.99 -8.48
C ALA A 30 -8.14 3.26 -8.95
N SER A 31 -7.35 4.28 -9.28
CA SER A 31 -7.85 5.53 -9.84
C SER A 31 -8.42 5.27 -11.23
N LEU A 32 -9.58 5.86 -11.53
CA LEU A 32 -10.20 5.81 -12.87
C LEU A 32 -9.74 6.98 -13.75
N VAL A 33 -8.82 7.83 -13.27
CA VAL A 33 -8.37 9.02 -14.00
C VAL A 33 -7.38 8.62 -15.11
N PRO A 34 -7.73 8.75 -16.41
CA PRO A 34 -6.90 8.24 -17.52
C PRO A 34 -5.57 8.98 -17.76
N LEU A 35 -5.24 9.99 -16.95
CA LEU A 35 -4.16 10.94 -17.16
C LEU A 35 -3.09 10.90 -16.04
N CYS A 36 -3.17 9.95 -15.10
CA CYS A 36 -2.30 9.86 -13.92
C CYS A 36 -1.62 8.48 -13.83
N PRO A 37 -0.48 8.39 -13.12
CA PRO A 37 0.35 7.17 -13.01
C PRO A 37 -0.48 5.93 -12.70
N ASP A 38 -0.10 4.80 -13.29
CA ASP A 38 -0.73 3.50 -13.16
C ASP A 38 -0.60 3.00 -11.70
N THR A 39 -1.46 3.51 -10.82
CA THR A 39 -1.44 3.25 -9.38
C THR A 39 -2.60 2.35 -8.98
N ALA A 40 -2.28 1.23 -8.35
CA ALA A 40 -3.22 0.33 -7.73
C ALA A 40 -2.90 0.17 -6.25
N PHE A 41 -3.95 0.18 -5.43
CA PHE A 41 -3.90 0.00 -3.99
C PHE A 41 -4.52 -1.36 -3.65
N HIS A 42 -3.72 -2.25 -3.08
CA HIS A 42 -4.17 -3.55 -2.59
C HIS A 42 -4.32 -3.49 -1.08
N LEU A 43 -5.56 -3.57 -0.59
CA LEU A 43 -5.89 -3.44 0.83
C LEU A 43 -5.87 -4.78 1.55
N PHE A 44 -5.32 -4.77 2.76
CA PHE A 44 -5.25 -5.91 3.66
C PHE A 44 -5.71 -5.54 5.07
N ASP A 45 -6.38 -6.45 5.76
CA ASP A 45 -6.71 -6.38 7.19
C ASP A 45 -5.59 -7.04 8.00
N ASP A 46 -4.99 -6.32 8.97
CA ASP A 46 -3.88 -6.81 9.80
C ASP A 46 -4.30 -7.77 10.94
N LYS A 47 -5.60 -8.11 11.03
CA LYS A 47 -6.26 -8.93 12.07
C LYS A 47 -6.29 -8.35 13.48
N ASN A 48 -5.54 -7.29 13.74
CA ASN A 48 -5.55 -6.51 14.98
C ASN A 48 -6.40 -5.23 14.85
N GLY A 49 -7.17 -5.11 13.76
CA GLY A 49 -8.04 -3.97 13.47
C GLY A 49 -7.35 -2.83 12.72
N GLY A 50 -6.08 -3.01 12.33
CA GLY A 50 -5.37 -2.13 11.42
C GLY A 50 -5.51 -2.57 9.96
N PHE A 51 -5.11 -1.69 9.05
CA PHE A 51 -5.16 -1.97 7.62
C PHE A 51 -3.83 -1.61 6.95
N PHE A 52 -3.43 -2.41 5.98
CA PHE A 52 -2.31 -2.12 5.11
C PHE A 52 -2.77 -1.82 3.69
N ALA A 53 -2.07 -0.91 3.03
CA ALA A 53 -2.18 -0.65 1.61
C ALA A 53 -0.83 -0.98 0.95
N LEU A 54 -0.80 -2.08 0.18
CA LEU A 54 0.29 -2.33 -0.74
C LEU A 54 0.03 -1.52 -2.00
N VAL A 55 0.91 -0.58 -2.29
CA VAL A 55 0.81 0.30 -3.45
C VAL A 55 1.68 -0.28 -4.55
N MET A 56 1.09 -0.43 -5.73
CA MET A 56 1.77 -0.75 -6.99
C MET A 56 1.69 0.50 -7.87
N THR A 57 2.82 1.06 -8.26
CA THR A 57 2.84 2.34 -8.98
C THR A 57 4.11 2.53 -9.80
N ASP A 58 4.04 3.30 -10.87
CA ASP A 58 5.20 3.81 -11.60
C ASP A 58 5.65 5.19 -11.11
N TYR A 59 4.94 5.77 -10.13
CA TYR A 59 5.20 7.07 -9.54
C TYR A 59 5.35 6.99 -8.02
N PRO A 60 6.53 7.31 -7.45
CA PRO A 60 6.83 7.07 -6.05
C PRO A 60 6.54 8.27 -5.12
N ASP A 61 5.36 8.91 -5.21
CA ASP A 61 4.96 9.96 -4.24
C ASP A 61 3.87 9.42 -3.29
N PRO A 62 4.23 8.99 -2.07
CA PRO A 62 3.31 8.38 -1.13
C PRO A 62 2.32 9.38 -0.56
N PHE A 63 2.66 10.68 -0.54
CA PHE A 63 1.78 11.69 0.01
C PHE A 63 0.61 11.91 -0.95
N TYR A 64 0.91 12.07 -2.24
CA TYR A 64 -0.13 12.13 -3.27
C TYR A 64 -0.97 10.84 -3.31
N GLN A 65 -0.31 9.69 -3.18
CA GLN A 65 -0.99 8.38 -3.19
C GLN A 65 -1.85 8.14 -1.95
N SER A 66 -1.46 8.68 -0.80
CA SER A 66 -2.29 8.69 0.40
C SER A 66 -3.55 9.51 0.19
N GLU A 67 -3.43 10.72 -0.36
CA GLU A 67 -4.57 11.59 -0.65
C GLU A 67 -5.50 10.98 -1.71
N GLU A 68 -4.93 10.34 -2.73
CA GLU A 68 -5.70 9.61 -3.74
C GLU A 68 -6.47 8.44 -3.10
N LEU A 69 -5.80 7.60 -2.30
CA LEU A 69 -6.46 6.49 -1.60
C LEU A 69 -7.60 6.98 -0.71
N LYS A 70 -7.37 8.09 0.01
CA LYS A 70 -8.37 8.71 0.87
C LYS A 70 -9.62 9.12 0.11
N GLN A 71 -9.45 9.69 -1.09
CA GLN A 71 -10.58 10.08 -1.95
C GLN A 71 -11.32 8.87 -2.54
N ILE A 72 -10.60 7.87 -3.06
CA ILE A 72 -11.22 6.72 -3.74
C ILE A 72 -11.78 5.68 -2.77
N SER A 73 -11.39 5.71 -1.50
CA SER A 73 -11.90 4.82 -0.45
C SER A 73 -13.27 5.25 0.12
N GLY A 74 -13.78 6.43 -0.27
CA GLY A 74 -15.10 6.90 0.13
C GLY A 74 -15.18 7.17 1.63
N GLU A 75 -16.24 6.68 2.29
CA GLU A 75 -16.52 6.95 3.71
C GLU A 75 -15.42 6.46 4.67
N TYR A 76 -14.64 5.46 4.26
CA TYR A 76 -13.53 4.93 5.08
C TYR A 76 -12.35 5.91 5.19
N GLU A 77 -12.17 6.78 4.18
CA GLU A 77 -11.10 7.78 4.11
C GLU A 77 -9.72 7.21 4.52
N PHE A 78 -9.33 6.08 3.93
CA PHE A 78 -8.04 5.45 4.21
C PHE A 78 -6.89 6.39 3.86
N GLU A 79 -6.06 6.71 4.84
CA GLU A 79 -4.91 7.60 4.71
C GLU A 79 -3.68 6.88 5.25
N PHE A 80 -2.52 7.08 4.64
CA PHE A 80 -1.29 6.46 5.12
C PHE A 80 -0.86 7.09 6.46
N ALA A 81 -0.49 6.23 7.40
CA ALA A 81 0.10 6.65 8.68
C ALA A 81 1.64 6.63 8.59
N TYR A 82 2.19 5.55 8.06
CA TYR A 82 3.63 5.38 7.86
C TYR A 82 3.92 4.34 6.78
N LEU A 83 5.08 4.47 6.14
CA LEU A 83 5.60 3.46 5.22
C LEU A 83 6.43 2.44 5.97
N ILE A 84 6.23 1.17 5.63
CA ILE A 84 6.95 0.05 6.21
C ILE A 84 8.16 -0.24 5.33
N LYS A 85 9.33 -0.35 5.96
CA LYS A 85 10.55 -0.65 5.22
C LYS A 85 10.55 -2.11 4.71
N PRO A 86 10.77 -2.34 3.42
CA PRO A 86 11.00 -3.67 2.87
C PRO A 86 12.11 -4.42 3.63
N TYR A 87 11.92 -5.73 3.84
CA TYR A 87 12.84 -6.65 4.51
C TYR A 87 13.14 -6.34 5.99
N ALA A 88 12.69 -5.19 6.48
CA ALA A 88 12.90 -4.67 7.81
C ALA A 88 11.59 -4.08 8.34
N ASN A 89 10.55 -4.92 8.38
CA ASN A 89 9.15 -4.56 8.67
C ASN A 89 8.92 -3.77 9.98
N ASN A 90 9.89 -3.75 10.88
CA ASN A 90 9.85 -3.00 12.14
C ASN A 90 10.31 -1.54 11.99
N GLN A 91 10.99 -1.20 10.89
CA GLN A 91 11.38 0.18 10.57
C GLN A 91 10.29 0.83 9.73
N HIS A 92 9.95 2.07 10.07
CA HIS A 92 8.95 2.84 9.37
C HIS A 92 9.32 4.32 9.32
N ILE A 93 8.76 5.02 8.35
CA ILE A 93 8.85 6.49 8.23
C ILE A 93 7.45 7.08 8.16
N GLU A 94 7.27 8.21 8.82
CA GLU A 94 6.10 9.06 8.59
C GLU A 94 6.17 9.65 7.18
N ILE A 95 5.01 9.84 6.57
CA ILE A 95 4.90 10.49 5.26
C ILE A 95 4.70 11.98 5.49
N ARG A 96 5.46 12.81 4.77
CA ARG A 96 5.32 14.26 4.83
C ARG A 96 5.18 14.83 3.42
N PRO A 97 4.45 15.95 3.26
CA PRO A 97 4.35 16.63 1.98
C PRO A 97 5.74 17.09 1.50
N ASN A 98 6.05 16.86 0.23
CA ASN A 98 7.31 17.22 -0.43
C ASN A 98 8.57 16.47 0.07
N ASP A 99 8.42 15.38 0.82
CA ASP A 99 9.55 14.50 1.12
C ASP A 99 9.79 13.58 -0.07
N ASP A 100 11.02 13.58 -0.60
CA ASP A 100 11.47 12.51 -1.49
C ASP A 100 11.55 11.21 -0.68
N ILE A 101 10.74 10.21 -1.05
CA ILE A 101 10.89 8.86 -0.50
C ILE A 101 12.34 8.40 -0.71
N ASP A 102 12.97 7.94 0.37
CA ASP A 102 14.20 7.16 0.26
C ASP A 102 13.90 5.89 -0.56
N ASN A 103 14.67 5.69 -1.64
CA ASN A 103 14.57 4.52 -2.50
C ASN A 103 14.65 3.18 -1.74
N SER A 104 15.08 3.18 -0.47
CA SER A 104 15.05 2.01 0.41
C SER A 104 13.65 1.56 0.88
N PHE A 105 12.58 2.33 0.62
CA PHE A 105 11.20 2.03 1.06
C PHE A 105 10.31 1.39 -0.01
N PHE A 106 10.83 1.09 -1.19
CA PHE A 106 10.10 0.32 -2.20
C PHE A 106 10.92 -0.85 -2.73
N VAL A 107 10.25 -1.79 -3.38
CA VAL A 107 10.85 -2.86 -4.16
C VAL A 107 10.37 -2.79 -5.60
N SER A 108 11.27 -3.00 -6.56
CA SER A 108 10.89 -3.07 -7.97
C SER A 108 10.18 -4.37 -8.28
N GLY A 109 9.14 -4.31 -9.11
CA GLY A 109 8.52 -5.49 -9.69
C GLY A 109 9.51 -6.26 -10.56
N PRO A 110 9.47 -7.61 -10.56
CA PRO A 110 10.25 -8.38 -11.50
C PRO A 110 9.76 -8.08 -12.92
N GLU A 111 10.69 -7.75 -13.82
CA GLU A 111 10.42 -7.51 -15.25
C GLU A 111 9.41 -6.37 -15.51
N SER A 112 9.28 -5.43 -14.58
CA SER A 112 8.33 -4.31 -14.66
C SER A 112 8.97 -2.99 -14.22
N TYR A 113 8.46 -1.88 -14.75
CA TYR A 113 8.78 -0.53 -14.29
C TYR A 113 8.05 -0.15 -12.99
N TYR A 114 7.08 -0.97 -12.55
CA TYR A 114 6.36 -0.74 -11.32
C TYR A 114 7.23 -0.93 -10.09
N ARG A 115 6.96 -0.07 -9.11
CA ARG A 115 7.50 -0.11 -7.75
C ARG A 115 6.39 -0.49 -6.80
N TYR A 116 6.75 -1.20 -5.76
CA TYR A 116 5.86 -1.65 -4.72
C TYR A 116 6.35 -1.16 -3.37
N TYR A 117 5.47 -0.55 -2.60
CA TYR A 117 5.74 -0.21 -1.21
C TYR A 117 4.51 -0.47 -0.35
N LEU A 118 4.73 -0.62 0.94
CA LEU A 118 3.67 -0.95 1.89
C LEU A 118 3.46 0.21 2.86
N ALA A 119 2.20 0.65 2.97
CA ALA A 119 1.79 1.63 3.96
C ALA A 119 0.89 0.98 5.01
N ALA A 120 1.13 1.28 6.29
CA ALA A 120 0.09 1.16 7.29
C ALA A 120 -0.87 2.34 7.15
N THR A 121 -2.16 2.08 7.26
CA THR A 121 -3.19 3.10 7.07
C THR A 121 -3.89 3.41 8.39
N LYS A 122 -4.34 4.65 8.51
CA LYS A 122 -5.39 5.08 9.43
C LYS A 122 -6.66 5.23 8.61
N GLN A 123 -7.80 5.02 9.24
CA GLN A 123 -9.11 5.27 8.65
C GLN A 123 -9.87 6.24 9.53
N LYS A 124 -10.86 6.91 8.95
CA LYS A 124 -11.83 7.63 9.77
C LYS A 124 -12.70 6.59 10.47
N LEU A 125 -12.52 6.46 11.78
CA LEU A 125 -13.47 5.75 12.62
C LEU A 125 -14.69 6.65 12.76
N ASP A 126 -15.87 6.12 12.44
CA ASP A 126 -17.14 6.74 12.80
C ASP A 126 -17.11 7.04 14.32
N GLN A 127 -17.03 8.32 14.66
CA GLN A 127 -17.25 8.81 16.02
C GLN A 127 -18.75 8.99 16.27
#